data_AF-A0A843UH95-F1
#
_entry.id   AF-A0A843UH95-F1
#
_cell.length_a   1.000
_cell.length_b   1.000
_cell.length_c   1.000
_cell.angle_alpha   90.00
_cell.angle_beta   90.00
_cell.angle_gamma   90.00
#
_symmetry.space_group_name_H-M   'P 1'
#
loop_
_entity.id
_entity.type
_entity.pdbx_description
1 polymer ?
#
loop_
_entity_poly.entity_id
_entity_poly.type
_entity_poly.pdbx_seq_one_letter_code
_entity_poly.pdbx_strand_id
1 'polypeptide(L)'
;MRGTMNVITRLARTMNERLDTMAEVERYKLKLGIYGGYEMTYAAQRLTPAEWWIQVNYQQAETNPLTYVAVRVLCQTTSSSPC
;
A
#
# COMPACT_ATOMS: atom_id res chain seq x y z
N MET A 1 -7.50 6.14 10.25
CA MET A 1 -7.87 4.73 10.02
C MET A 1 -9.15 4.54 9.22
N ARG A 2 -10.22 5.33 9.40
CA ARG A 2 -11.47 5.20 8.62
C ARG A 2 -11.27 5.24 7.08
N GLY A 3 -10.41 6.13 6.58
CA GLY A 3 -10.15 6.25 5.13
C GLY A 3 -9.57 4.97 4.51
N THR A 4 -8.49 4.43 5.09
CA THR A 4 -7.85 3.18 4.64
C THR A 4 -8.82 2.00 4.70
N MET A 5 -9.61 1.89 5.77
CA MET A 5 -10.60 0.82 5.93
C MET A 5 -11.70 0.89 4.88
N ASN A 6 -12.18 2.09 4.53
CA ASN A 6 -13.16 2.29 3.46
C ASN A 6 -12.60 1.88 2.09
N VAL A 7 -11.34 2.19 1.81
CA VAL A 7 -10.67 1.82 0.56
C VAL A 7 -10.52 0.30 0.43
N ILE A 8 -10.06 -0.37 1.50
CA ILE A 8 -9.94 -1.84 1.55
C ILE A 8 -11.31 -2.49 1.35
N THR A 9 -12.32 -1.99 2.08
CA THR A 9 -13.70 -2.49 1.99
C THR A 9 -14.23 -2.38 0.57
N ARG A 10 -13.94 -1.27 -0.13
CA ARG A 10 -14.37 -1.04 -1.51
C ARG A 10 -13.63 -1.92 -2.53
N LEU A 11 -12.36 -2.22 -2.31
CA LEU A 11 -11.49 -2.83 -3.33
C LEU A 11 -11.27 -4.33 -3.16
N ALA A 12 -11.39 -4.87 -1.95
CA ALA A 12 -11.34 -6.31 -1.69
C ALA A 12 -12.62 -7.00 -2.19
N ARG A 13 -12.47 -8.18 -2.81
CA ARG A 13 -13.56 -8.94 -3.44
C ARG A 13 -14.31 -9.83 -2.46
N THR A 14 -13.64 -10.26 -1.38
CA THR A 14 -14.23 -11.17 -0.38
C THR A 14 -14.00 -10.67 1.05
N MET A 15 -14.76 -11.22 2.00
CA MET A 15 -14.58 -10.89 3.43
C MET A 15 -13.23 -11.37 3.96
N ASN A 16 -12.76 -12.55 3.55
CA ASN A 16 -11.45 -13.08 3.95
C ASN A 16 -10.32 -12.17 3.44
N GLU A 17 -10.40 -11.75 2.17
CA GLU A 17 -9.42 -10.83 1.58
C GLU A 17 -9.38 -9.48 2.30
N ARG A 18 -10.52 -8.99 2.82
CA ARG A 18 -10.54 -7.78 3.69
C ARG A 18 -9.77 -7.99 4.98
N LEU A 19 -10.01 -9.09 5.68
CA LEU A 19 -9.37 -9.40 6.95
C LEU A 19 -7.85 -9.57 6.77
N ASP A 20 -7.44 -10.29 5.73
CA ASP A 20 -6.03 -10.49 5.41
C ASP A 20 -5.35 -9.16 5.04
N THR A 21 -6.01 -8.34 4.21
CA THR A 21 -5.51 -7.01 3.86
C THR A 21 -5.37 -6.10 5.09
N MET A 22 -6.34 -6.16 6.01
CA MET A 22 -6.27 -5.36 7.25
C MET A 22 -5.12 -5.81 8.15
N ALA A 23 -4.89 -7.13 8.29
CA ALA A 23 -3.75 -7.66 9.04
C ALA A 23 -2.42 -7.18 8.42
N GLU A 24 -2.35 -7.13 7.09
CA GLU A 24 -1.16 -6.69 6.37
C GLU A 24 -0.92 -5.17 6.45
N VAL A 25 -1.98 -4.36 6.58
CA VAL A 25 -1.81 -2.93 6.92
C VAL A 25 -1.10 -2.76 8.27
N GLU A 26 -1.44 -3.56 9.28
CA GLU A 26 -0.79 -3.45 10.59
C GLU A 26 0.68 -3.90 10.55
N ARG A 27 0.98 -4.97 9.82
CA ARG A 27 2.37 -5.40 9.58
C ARG A 27 3.17 -4.34 8.84
N TYR A 28 2.55 -3.71 7.84
CA TYR A 28 3.18 -2.64 7.10
C TYR A 28 3.49 -1.44 7.99
N LYS A 29 2.57 -1.02 8.86
CA LYS A 29 2.83 0.07 9.84
C LYS A 29 4.01 -0.25 10.77
N LEU A 30 4.08 -1.48 11.28
CA LEU A 30 5.21 -1.92 12.11
C LEU A 30 6.52 -1.81 11.33
N LYS A 31 6.53 -2.30 10.09
CA LYS A 31 7.66 -2.20 9.17
C LYS A 31 8.08 -0.74 8.92
N LEU A 32 7.13 0.17 8.70
CA LEU A 32 7.41 1.61 8.56
C LEU A 32 7.97 2.25 9.84
N GLY A 33 7.53 1.79 11.01
CA GLY A 33 8.10 2.23 12.29
C GLY A 33 9.58 1.85 12.44
N ILE A 34 10.00 0.74 11.83
CA ILE A 34 11.39 0.25 11.87
C ILE A 34 12.31 1.03 10.92
N TYR A 35 11.84 1.42 9.73
CA TYR A 35 12.63 2.21 8.78
C TYR A 35 12.98 3.63 9.28
N GLY A 36 12.37 4.06 10.39
CA GLY A 36 12.63 5.35 11.00
C GLY A 36 12.07 6.52 10.17
N GLY A 37 11.81 7.64 10.85
CA GLY A 37 11.21 8.82 10.21
C GLY A 37 12.05 9.39 9.07
N TYR A 38 13.38 9.20 9.10
CA TYR A 38 14.29 9.79 8.11
C TYR A 38 14.17 9.13 6.72
N GLU A 39 14.20 7.79 6.61
CA GLU A 39 14.03 7.13 5.30
C GLU A 39 12.64 7.36 4.73
N MET A 40 11.62 7.40 5.60
CA MET A 40 10.25 7.75 5.21
C MET A 40 10.13 9.18 4.69
N THR A 41 10.80 10.13 5.35
CA THR A 41 10.79 11.54 4.93
C THR A 41 11.57 11.72 3.63
N TYR A 42 12.72 11.05 3.51
CA TYR A 42 13.54 11.04 2.30
C TYR A 42 12.77 10.45 1.11
N ALA A 43 12.11 9.32 1.31
CA ALA A 43 11.26 8.69 0.31
C ALA A 43 10.09 9.59 -0.09
N ALA A 44 9.37 10.18 0.87
CA ALA A 44 8.23 11.06 0.59
C ALA A 44 8.62 12.31 -0.22
N GLN A 45 9.87 12.75 -0.14
CA GLN A 45 10.38 13.92 -0.88
C GLN A 45 10.91 13.60 -2.27
N ARG A 46 11.26 12.34 -2.56
CA ARG A 46 12.01 11.97 -3.78
C ARG A 46 11.40 10.88 -4.63
N LEU A 47 10.48 10.10 -4.07
CA LEU A 47 9.87 8.97 -4.74
C LEU A 47 8.39 9.24 -4.96
N THR A 48 7.89 8.88 -6.13
CA THR A 48 6.46 8.74 -6.31
C THR A 48 5.91 7.63 -5.40
N PRO A 49 4.62 7.68 -5.03
CA PRO A 49 4.01 6.62 -4.23
C PRO A 49 4.18 5.21 -4.84
N ALA A 50 4.23 5.10 -6.17
CA ALA A 50 4.46 3.84 -6.86
C ALA A 50 5.91 3.35 -6.74
N GLU A 51 6.89 4.23 -6.96
CA GLU A 51 8.32 3.90 -6.83
C GLU A 51 8.67 3.50 -5.40
N TRP A 52 8.11 4.22 -4.41
CA TRP A 52 8.29 3.87 -3.01
C TRP A 52 7.66 2.52 -2.66
N TRP A 53 6.42 2.28 -3.12
CA TRP A 53 5.74 1.00 -2.91
C TRP A 53 6.55 -0.17 -3.45
N ILE A 54 7.11 -0.01 -4.66
CA ILE A 54 8.04 -0.97 -5.26
C ILE A 54 9.26 -1.10 -4.34
N GLN A 55 10.01 -0.03 -4.06
CA GLN A 55 11.26 -0.14 -3.30
C GLN A 55 11.12 -0.80 -1.92
N VAL A 56 10.02 -0.53 -1.20
CA VAL A 56 9.77 -1.11 0.14
C VAL A 56 9.26 -2.54 0.09
N ASN A 57 8.53 -2.92 -0.95
CA ASN A 57 7.89 -4.24 -1.05
C ASN A 57 8.50 -5.17 -2.11
N TYR A 58 9.43 -4.70 -2.94
CA TYR A 58 10.01 -5.43 -4.07
C TYR A 58 10.87 -6.63 -3.63
N GLN A 59 11.55 -6.53 -2.49
CA GLN A 59 12.31 -7.66 -1.94
C GLN A 59 11.41 -8.74 -1.31
N GLN A 60 10.16 -8.40 -1.00
CA GLN A 60 9.13 -9.30 -0.49
C GLN A 60 8.04 -9.43 -1.54
N ALA A 61 8.40 -9.92 -2.74
CA ALA A 61 7.46 -10.29 -3.80
C ALA A 61 6.50 -11.44 -3.41
N GLU A 62 6.13 -11.51 -2.13
CA GLU A 62 4.97 -12.22 -1.67
C GLU A 62 3.74 -11.53 -2.28
N THR A 63 2.91 -12.35 -2.89
CA THR A 63 1.53 -12.10 -3.29
C THR A 63 0.68 -11.70 -2.08
N ASN A 64 0.99 -10.54 -1.49
CA ASN A 64 0.31 -10.00 -0.33
C ASN A 64 -0.95 -9.26 -0.80
N PRO A 65 -2.13 -9.54 -0.21
CA PRO A 65 -3.40 -8.85 -0.52
C PRO A 65 -3.30 -7.32 -0.53
N LEU A 66 -2.40 -6.75 0.29
CA LEU A 66 -2.15 -5.31 0.34
C LEU A 66 -1.56 -4.76 -0.97
N THR A 67 -0.74 -5.53 -1.68
CA THR A 67 -0.18 -5.15 -2.98
C THR A 67 -1.26 -4.96 -4.02
N TYR A 68 -2.27 -5.83 -4.04
CA TYR A 68 -3.41 -5.70 -4.96
C TYR A 68 -4.17 -4.39 -4.72
N VAL A 69 -4.45 -4.06 -3.46
CA VAL A 69 -5.15 -2.81 -3.10
C VAL A 69 -4.28 -1.59 -3.41
N ALA A 70 -2.98 -1.63 -3.10
CA ALA A 70 -2.05 -0.54 -3.39
C ALA A 70 -1.97 -0.23 -4.88
N VAL A 71 -1.81 -1.24 -5.73
CA VAL A 71 -1.77 -1.08 -7.20
C VAL A 71 -3.08 -0.50 -7.72
N ARG A 72 -4.24 -1.00 -7.25
CA ARG A 72 -5.55 -0.48 -7.67
C ARG A 72 -5.74 0.99 -7.32
N VAL A 73 -5.28 1.42 -6.14
CA VAL A 73 -5.32 2.83 -5.73
C VAL A 73 -4.39 3.67 -6.60
N LEU A 74 -3.15 3.22 -6.82
CA LEU A 74 -2.19 3.93 -7.66
C LEU A 74 -2.71 4.10 -9.09
N CYS A 75 -3.25 3.05 -9.69
CA CYS A 75 -3.88 3.11 -11.00
C CYS A 75 -5.06 4.07 -11.05
N GLN A 76 -5.89 4.14 -9.99
CA GLN A 76 -7.01 5.09 -9.92
C GLN A 76 -6.55 6.55 -9.81
N THR A 77 -5.41 6.80 -9.18
CA THR A 77 -4.85 8.15 -9.06
C THR A 77 -4.09 8.60 -10.31
N THR A 78 -3.64 7.67 -11.15
CA THR A 78 -2.96 7.98 -12.42
C THR A 78 -3.90 7.99 -13.63
N SER A 79 -5.09 7.39 -13.53
CA SER A 79 -6.08 7.32 -14.62
C SER A 79 -6.91 8.59 -14.84
N SER A 80 -6.50 9.73 -14.28
CA SER A 80 -6.83 11.04 -14.87
C SER A 80 -6.11 11.30 -16.20
N SER A 81 -5.24 10.38 -16.65
CA SER A 81 -4.85 10.20 -18.06
C SER A 81 -5.25 8.80 -18.54
N PRO A 82 -5.80 8.64 -19.76
CA PRO A 82 -6.27 7.35 -20.25
C PRO A 82 -5.07 6.41 -20.46
N CYS A 83 -5.14 5.24 -19.84
CA CYS A 83 -4.32 4.07 -20.18
C CYS A 83 -4.84 3.38 -21.44
#